data_AF-A0A2K3MIQ1-F1
#
_entry.id   AF-A0A2K3MIQ1-F1
#
_cell.length_a   1.000
_cell.length_b   1.000
_cell.length_c   1.000
_cell.angle_alpha   90.00
_cell.angle_beta   90.00
_cell.angle_gamma   90.00
#
_symmetry.space_group_name_H-M   'P 1'
#
loop_
_entity.id
_entity.type
_entity.pdbx_description
1 polymer ?
#
loop_
_entity_poly.entity_id
_entity_poly.type
_entity_poly.pdbx_seq_one_letter_code
_entity_poly.pdbx_strand_id
1 'polypeptide(L)' 'MGGLAAVVRDSNGVVMAAGCWCQPIVPDPDVPEGMTLLLGMEFAKDMLFKDVEINSDSACNFQR' A
#
# COMPACT_ATOMS: atom_id res chain seq x y z
N MET A 1 11.98 14.38 3.60
CA MET A 1 11.15 13.36 4.29
C MET A 1 10.13 12.87 3.29
N GLY A 2 10.16 11.59 2.92
CA GLY A 2 9.11 10.96 2.12
C GLY A 2 8.00 10.41 3.01
N GLY A 3 6.91 9.95 2.40
CA GLY A 3 5.76 9.36 3.09
C GLY A 3 5.28 8.12 2.36
N LEU A 4 4.61 7.22 3.09
CA LEU A 4 3.97 6.03 2.54
C LEU A 4 2.46 6.29 2.49
N ALA A 5 1.82 5.94 1.39
CA ALA A 5 0.39 6.15 1.23
C ALA A 5 -0.26 4.95 0.57
N ALA A 6 -1.47 4.61 1.02
CA ALA A 6 -2.31 3.59 0.41
C ALA A 6 -3.71 4.17 0.17
N VAL A 7 -4.31 3.82 -0.97
CA VAL A 7 -5.66 4.21 -1.32
C VAL A 7 -6.44 2.95 -1.69
N VAL A 8 -7.55 2.73 -1.01
CA VAL A 8 -8.46 1.62 -1.30
C VAL A 8 -9.62 2.17 -2.13
N ARG A 9 -9.88 1.52 -3.25
CA ARG A 9 -10.98 1.85 -4.17
C ARG A 9 -11.88 0.65 -4.35
N ASP A 10 -13.15 0.89 -4.61
CA ASP A 10 -14.06 -0.16 -5.06
C ASP A 10 -13.86 -0.46 -6.55
N SER A 11 -14.63 -1.42 -7.07
CA SER A 11 -14.61 -1.82 -8.47
C SER A 11 -15.04 -0.72 -9.45
N ASN A 12 -15.74 0.32 -8.97
CA ASN A 12 -16.13 1.48 -9.77
C ASN A 12 -15.05 2.58 -9.74
N GLY A 13 -13.94 2.35 -9.02
CA GLY A 13 -12.86 3.32 -8.83
C GLY A 13 -13.15 4.37 -7.75
N VAL A 14 -14.23 4.23 -6.97
CA VAL A 14 -14.57 5.14 -5.88
C VAL A 14 -13.64 4.89 -4.70
N VAL A 15 -13.02 5.96 -4.19
CA VAL A 15 -12.15 5.86 -3.01
C VAL A 15 -12.99 5.56 -1.78
N MET A 16 -12.77 4.38 -1.20
CA MET A 16 -13.44 3.93 0.02
C MET A 16 -12.66 4.31 1.26
N ALA A 17 -11.33 4.35 1.16
CA ALA A 17 -10.46 4.61 2.29
C ALA A 17 -9.06 5.05 1.84
N ALA A 18 -8.34 5.79 2.68
CA ALA A 18 -6.97 6.20 2.44
C ALA A 18 -6.17 6.21 3.75
N GLY A 19 -4.92 5.78 3.69
CA GLY A 19 -3.98 5.78 4.79
C GLY A 19 -2.68 6.47 4.41
N CYS A 20 -2.06 7.16 5.37
CA CYS A 20 -0.76 7.80 5.21
C CYS A 20 0.09 7.54 6.45
N TRP A 21 1.36 7.20 6.23
CA TRP A 21 2.33 6.91 7.28
C TRP A 21 3.65 7.64 7.00
N CYS A 22 4.38 7.94 8.06
CA CYS A 22 5.74 8.46 7.94
C CYS A 22 6.66 7.36 7.42
N GLN A 23 7.45 7.68 6.40
CA GLN A 23 8.47 6.76 5.90
C GLN A 23 9.59 6.62 6.94
N PRO A 24 9.95 5.39 7.36
CA PRO A 24 11.07 5.18 8.25
C PRO A 24 12.38 5.56 7.54
N ILE A 25 13.34 6.10 8.29
CA ILE A 25 14.68 6.42 7.77
C ILE A 25 15.47 5.13 7.75
N VAL A 26 15.43 4.43 6.62
CA VAL A 26 16.17 3.19 6.37
C VAL A 26 17.09 3.35 5.15
N PRO A 27 18.26 2.70 5.12
CA PRO A 27 19.21 2.84 4.00
C PRO A 27 18.73 2.18 2.71
N ASP A 28 17.85 1.19 2.84
CA ASP A 28 17.35 0.38 1.74
C ASP A 28 16.05 1.00 1.19
N PRO A 29 16.03 1.41 -0.10
CA PRO A 29 14.86 2.03 -0.72
C PRO A 29 13.69 1.05 -0.95
N ASP A 30 13.92 -0.27 -0.93
CA ASP A 30 12.87 -1.28 -1.12
C ASP A 30 12.12 -1.57 0.19
N VAL A 31 12.73 -1.29 1.35
CA VAL A 31 12.09 -1.50 2.66
C VAL A 31 10.83 -0.65 2.86
N PRO A 32 10.83 0.66 2.59
CA PRO A 32 9.62 1.48 2.63
C PRO A 32 8.50 0.94 1.76
N GLU A 33 8.84 0.38 0.61
CA GLU A 33 7.87 -0.12 -0.35
C GLU A 33 7.20 -1.41 0.13
N GLY A 34 7.98 -2.35 0.64
CA GLY A 34 7.44 -3.54 1.31
C GLY A 34 6.58 -3.19 2.53
N MET A 35 6.92 -2.13 3.25
CA MET A 35 6.10 -1.62 4.36
C MET A 35 4.79 -0.99 3.87
N THR A 36 4.79 -0.25 2.76
CA THR A 36 3.55 0.28 2.15
C THR A 36 2.61 -0.86 1.77
N LEU A 37 3.15 -1.93 1.17
CA LEU A 37 2.36 -3.11 0.81
C LEU A 37 1.74 -3.76 2.06
N LEU A 38 2.54 -4.00 3.10
CA LEU A 38 2.08 -4.61 4.35
C LEU A 38 0.97 -3.78 5.01
N LEU A 39 1.20 -2.47 5.17
CA LEU A 39 0.22 -1.55 5.75
C LEU A 39 -1.06 -1.46 4.91
N GLY A 40 -0.93 -1.45 3.58
CA GLY A 40 -2.07 -1.48 2.66
C GLY A 40 -2.89 -2.77 2.78
N MET A 41 -2.24 -3.92 2.96
CA MET A 41 -2.92 -5.20 3.16
C MET A 41 -3.61 -5.29 4.53
N GLU A 42 -2.97 -4.84 5.61
CA GLU A 42 -3.59 -4.75 6.94
C GLU A 42 -4.82 -3.84 6.89
N PHE A 43 -4.70 -2.70 6.23
CA PHE A 43 -5.79 -1.75 6.04
C PHE A 43 -6.96 -2.34 5.22
N ALA A 44 -6.66 -3.07 4.14
CA ALA A 44 -7.70 -3.75 3.35
C ALA A 44 -8.38 -4.89 4.14
N LYS A 45 -7.63 -5.61 4.97
CA LYS A 45 -8.13 -6.66 5.86
C LYS A 45 -9.06 -6.09 6.93
N ASP A 46 -8.69 -4.97 7.56
CA ASP A 46 -9.53 -4.28 8.55
C ASP A 46 -10.87 -3.84 7.96
N MET A 47 -10.89 -3.55 6.67
CA MET A 47 -12.09 -3.21 5.91
C MET A 47 -12.88 -4.42 5.37
N LEU A 48 -12.43 -5.65 5.68
CA LEU A 48 -13.08 -6.92 5.31
C LEU A 48 -13.23 -7.16 3.79
N PHE A 49 -12.37 -6.55 2.96
CA PHE A 49 -12.36 -6.85 1.53
C PHE A 49 -11.84 -8.26 1.28
N LYS A 50 -12.56 -9.03 0.45
CA LYS A 50 -12.22 -10.44 0.13
C LYS A 50 -11.32 -10.57 -1.08
N ASP A 51 -11.49 -9.68 -2.05
CA ASP A 51 -10.71 -9.63 -3.29
C ASP A 51 -10.01 -8.27 -3.34
N VAL A 52 -8.67 -8.29 -3.40
CA VAL A 52 -7.84 -7.08 -3.38
C VAL A 52 -6.86 -7.15 -4.55
N GLU A 53 -6.91 -6.14 -5.41
CA GLU A 53 -5.90 -5.90 -6.44
C GLU A 53 -4.97 -4.79 -5.95
N ILE A 54 -3.67 -5.08 -5.93
CA ILE A 54 -2.65 -4.11 -5.50
C ILE A 54 -1.94 -3.59 -6.74
N ASN A 55 -1.93 -2.28 -6.91
CA ASN A 55 -1.18 -1.59 -7.93
C ASN A 55 -0.13 -0.68 -7.25
N SER A 56 1.12 -0.82 -7.65
CA SER A 56 2.23 0.00 -7.16
C SER A 56 3.02 0.54 -8.35
N ASP A 57 3.52 1.77 -8.20
CA ASP A 57 4.42 2.42 -9.15
C ASP A 57 5.88 1.95 -9.02
N SER A 58 6.18 1.09 -8.03
CA SER A 58 7.49 0.48 -7.87
C SER A 58 7.69 -0.72 -8.78
N ALA A 59 8.84 -0.77 -9.44
CA ALA A 59 9.21 -1.87 -10.33
C ALA A 59 9.51 -3.20 -9.59
N CYS A 60 9.66 -3.17 -8.26
CA CYS A 60 10.12 -4.29 -7.45
C CYS A 60 9.00 -5.25 -6.98
N ASN A 61 7.72 -4.87 -7.13
CA ASN A 61 6.62 -5.54 -6.39
C ASN A 61 5.85 -6.65 -7.12
N PHE A 62 6.30 -7.13 -8.28
CA PHE A 62 5.59 -8.19 -9.01
C PHE A 62 6.52 -9.23 -9.66
N GLN A 63 7.49 -9.77 -8.90
CA GLN A 63 8.15 -11.02 -9.27
C GLN A 63 7.97 -12.07 -8.19
N ARG A 64 6.87 -12.83 -8.32
CA ARG A 64 6.87 -14.25 -7.98
C ARG A 64 6.04 -15.03 -9.00
#